data_AF-A0A2N2K7Z0-F1
#
_entry.id   AF-A0A2N2K7Z0-F1
#
_cell.length_a   1.000
_cell.length_b   1.000
_cell.length_c   1.000
_cell.angle_alpha   90.00
_cell.angle_beta   90.00
_cell.angle_gamma   90.00
#
_symmetry.space_group_name_H-M   'P 1'
#
loop_
_entity.id
_entity.type
_entity.pdbx_description
1 polymer ?
#
loop_
_entity_poly.entity_id
_entity_poly.type
_entity_poly.pdbx_seq_one_letter_code
_entity_poly.pdbx_strand_id
1 'polypeptide(L)'
;MRKYISIVILLVFIWNLGGCALLKLREDVRFSRDSCLLFGEITIVSPYKKPIIVVAYRNQNGAVTIADYAVLSGSGEYEILVQEGNYEIFAFEDQNGDLSYNRNEWAGYYGKPDKVTTQMGGVVFGLDIILKPEAEHPDPVFNSALKAFSGGNRKPSTSAGAAANLEDPVFSAENGLAGFWAPLEYFKKTGCNIFFTEPYDSKKTPILFVHGAAGSPQDWLYFIKHLDRSRYQPWIFYYPSGARLDTIAFLLRTKLYSLYRKYQFETLYVVAHSMGGLVARAAMIENDNFQSSLKLFISISTPWGGEQRAKTGVEQSPAVIPSWKDMEPDSEFIKYVLGTKLASSIRYYLFFGHKGGGSLFRQNNDNTVTLESMLDLRAQADALKVTGLNEDHVSILSSPEMMAQFQSVLASTEANLEKTYARSKGYVQVEHSFDPPNVKKPPQMALVLVPTQTDEKETQLKIDPLLPKQETGAVVPKKYDISLCALGFKTEPDKITLDIKPGKIEETKFILKPQGMVAGYIVAATSTDDNFWGFYKELPRRVKIREIKLAGAGIQRTLVPREKMGDRDALTAFLASRDLVNKNTFAFFGLPEGDYDVTIEADGCETFSTKVKTTPGEFVPPPPFRLILK
;
A
#
# COMPACT_ATOMS: atom_id res chain seq x y z
N MET A 1 21.15 22.56 -49.80
CA MET A 1 20.44 23.39 -48.80
C MET A 1 19.17 22.74 -48.22
N ARG A 2 18.24 22.18 -49.02
CA ARG A 2 17.01 21.51 -48.50
C ARG A 2 17.22 20.32 -47.55
N LYS A 3 18.28 19.51 -47.73
CA LYS A 3 18.62 18.38 -46.82
C LYS A 3 19.18 18.84 -45.46
N TYR A 4 19.88 19.96 -45.39
CA TYR A 4 20.44 20.49 -44.14
C TYR A 4 19.39 21.23 -43.29
N ILE A 5 18.43 21.90 -43.93
CA ILE A 5 17.28 22.52 -43.25
C ILE A 5 16.37 21.45 -42.62
N SER A 6 16.22 20.29 -43.26
CA SER A 6 15.40 19.19 -42.73
C SER A 6 16.04 18.52 -41.50
N ILE A 7 17.38 18.42 -41.42
CA ILE A 7 18.09 17.84 -40.27
C ILE A 7 18.11 18.82 -39.07
N VAL A 8 18.22 20.12 -39.33
CA VAL A 8 18.15 21.15 -38.27
C VAL A 8 16.73 21.28 -37.71
N ILE A 9 15.69 21.18 -38.54
CA ILE A 9 14.30 21.14 -38.07
C ILE A 9 14.01 19.85 -37.28
N LEU A 10 14.56 18.69 -37.68
CA LEU A 10 14.40 17.44 -36.94
C LEU A 10 15.13 17.47 -35.58
N LEU A 11 16.34 18.05 -35.51
CA LEU A 11 17.09 18.23 -34.26
C LEU A 11 16.44 19.26 -33.32
N VAL A 12 15.85 20.33 -33.86
CA VAL A 12 15.06 21.29 -33.07
C VAL A 12 13.77 20.63 -32.56
N PHE A 13 13.10 19.77 -33.34
CA PHE A 13 11.94 19.01 -32.86
C PHE A 13 12.29 17.98 -31.76
N ILE A 14 13.43 17.30 -31.86
CA ILE A 14 13.91 16.36 -30.82
C ILE A 14 14.30 17.10 -29.53
N TRP A 15 14.88 18.30 -29.62
CA TRP A 15 15.15 19.14 -28.45
C TRP A 15 13.88 19.74 -27.82
N ASN A 16 12.86 20.06 -28.61
CA ASN A 16 11.57 20.54 -28.08
C ASN A 16 10.80 19.41 -27.35
N LEU A 17 10.86 18.16 -27.83
CA LEU A 17 10.22 17.02 -27.17
C LEU A 17 10.90 16.67 -25.81
N GLY A 18 12.23 16.69 -25.75
CA GLY A 18 12.96 16.51 -24.49
C GLY A 18 12.79 17.68 -23.51
N GLY A 19 12.70 18.91 -24.02
CA GLY A 19 12.46 20.11 -23.22
C GLY A 19 11.08 20.13 -22.55
N CYS A 20 10.02 19.74 -23.26
CA CYS A 20 8.67 19.63 -22.69
C CYS A 20 8.58 18.53 -21.63
N ALA A 21 9.22 17.37 -21.86
CA ALA A 21 9.25 16.28 -20.88
C ALA A 21 10.00 16.69 -19.59
N LEU A 22 11.13 17.39 -19.70
CA LEU A 22 11.91 17.86 -18.55
C LEU A 22 11.21 19.00 -17.78
N LEU A 23 10.56 19.94 -18.48
CA LEU A 23 9.74 20.97 -17.85
C LEU A 23 8.57 20.35 -17.09
N LYS A 24 7.88 19.39 -17.71
CA LYS A 24 6.77 18.68 -17.07
C LYS A 24 7.24 17.83 -15.89
N LEU A 25 8.38 17.16 -16.00
CA LEU A 25 9.00 16.43 -14.89
C LEU A 25 9.33 17.37 -13.72
N ARG A 26 9.81 18.59 -14.00
CA ARG A 26 10.08 19.60 -12.97
C ARG A 26 8.79 20.06 -12.27
N GLU A 27 7.70 20.23 -13.01
CA GLU A 27 6.37 20.52 -12.44
C GLU A 27 5.87 19.36 -11.57
N ASP A 28 5.99 18.12 -12.06
CA ASP A 28 5.59 16.92 -11.34
C ASP A 28 6.40 16.72 -10.05
N VAL A 29 7.72 16.97 -10.07
CA VAL A 29 8.58 16.90 -8.88
C VAL A 29 8.16 17.96 -7.86
N ARG A 30 7.87 19.18 -8.29
CA ARG A 30 7.40 20.25 -7.39
C ARG A 30 6.04 19.88 -6.79
N PHE A 31 5.09 19.46 -7.61
CA PHE A 31 3.76 19.06 -7.17
C PHE A 31 3.82 17.86 -6.23
N SER A 32 4.69 16.88 -6.50
CA SER A 32 4.88 15.69 -5.68
C SER A 32 5.35 16.02 -4.26
N ARG A 33 6.06 17.14 -4.06
CA ARG A 33 6.48 17.63 -2.73
C ARG A 33 5.34 18.23 -1.93
N ASP A 34 4.40 18.84 -2.63
CA ASP A 34 3.24 19.50 -2.07
C ASP A 34 2.02 18.56 -2.01
N SER A 35 2.21 17.26 -2.28
CA SER A 35 1.12 16.28 -2.35
C SER A 35 1.00 15.41 -1.10
N CYS A 36 -0.22 14.99 -0.83
CA CYS A 36 -0.62 14.12 0.27
C CYS A 36 -1.55 13.03 -0.26
N LEU A 37 -1.33 11.78 0.15
CA LEU A 37 -2.28 10.70 -0.11
C LEU A 37 -3.41 10.73 0.92
N LEU A 38 -4.64 10.63 0.47
CA LEU A 38 -5.83 10.44 1.29
C LEU A 38 -6.24 8.97 1.20
N PHE A 39 -6.30 8.28 2.34
CA PHE A 39 -6.65 6.87 2.44
C PHE A 39 -7.88 6.69 3.32
N GLY A 40 -8.83 5.90 2.82
CA GLY A 40 -10.02 5.49 3.56
C GLY A 40 -10.61 4.22 2.97
N GLU A 41 -11.68 3.75 3.60
CA GLU A 41 -12.42 2.57 3.18
C GLU A 41 -13.89 2.90 2.97
N ILE A 42 -14.46 2.37 1.88
CA ILE A 42 -15.89 2.44 1.63
C ILE A 42 -16.58 1.16 2.11
N THR A 43 -17.59 1.34 2.95
CA THR A 43 -18.51 0.27 3.39
C THR A 43 -19.90 0.55 2.83
N ILE A 44 -20.49 -0.44 2.16
CA ILE A 44 -21.81 -0.34 1.54
C ILE A 44 -22.48 -1.72 1.53
N VAL A 45 -23.79 -1.76 1.77
CA VAL A 45 -24.61 -3.00 1.75
C VAL A 45 -25.64 -2.99 0.61
N SER A 46 -25.45 -2.10 -0.36
CA SER A 46 -26.32 -1.97 -1.52
C SER A 46 -26.38 -3.27 -2.33
N PRO A 47 -27.58 -3.68 -2.79
CA PRO A 47 -27.73 -4.86 -3.62
C PRO A 47 -27.24 -4.66 -5.06
N TYR A 48 -27.02 -3.41 -5.51
CA TYR A 48 -26.78 -3.09 -6.92
C TYR A 48 -25.37 -3.48 -7.39
N LYS A 49 -24.39 -3.53 -6.48
CA LYS A 49 -22.98 -3.91 -6.76
C LYS A 49 -22.40 -3.12 -7.92
N LYS A 50 -22.64 -1.81 -7.94
CA LYS A 50 -22.16 -0.91 -8.99
C LYS A 50 -20.87 -0.21 -8.57
N PRO A 51 -20.12 0.37 -9.54
CA PRO A 51 -18.91 1.10 -9.22
C PRO A 51 -19.18 2.26 -8.26
N ILE A 52 -18.23 2.48 -7.35
CA ILE A 52 -18.30 3.56 -6.36
C ILE A 52 -17.31 4.63 -6.75
N ILE A 53 -17.76 5.88 -6.76
CA ILE A 53 -16.94 7.05 -7.05
C ILE A 53 -16.66 7.73 -5.73
N VAL A 54 -15.38 7.94 -5.41
CA VAL A 54 -14.93 8.67 -4.22
C VAL A 54 -14.23 9.94 -4.66
N VAL A 55 -14.70 11.10 -4.23
CA VAL A 55 -14.28 12.40 -4.75
C VAL A 55 -13.74 13.26 -3.62
N ALA A 56 -12.51 13.73 -3.75
CA ALA A 56 -11.94 14.76 -2.89
C ALA A 56 -12.07 16.12 -3.58
N TYR A 57 -12.69 17.09 -2.90
CA TYR A 57 -12.92 18.41 -3.47
C TYR A 57 -12.79 19.53 -2.45
N ARG A 58 -12.46 20.73 -2.92
CA ARG A 58 -12.48 21.95 -2.11
C ARG A 58 -13.83 22.62 -2.30
N ASN A 59 -14.44 23.05 -1.21
CA ASN A 59 -15.65 23.87 -1.21
C ASN A 59 -15.36 25.17 -0.46
N GLN A 60 -15.37 26.28 -1.19
CA GLN A 60 -15.20 27.63 -0.66
C GLN A 60 -16.47 28.42 -0.95
N ASN A 61 -17.39 28.50 0.02
CA ASN A 61 -18.64 29.25 -0.07
C ASN A 61 -19.50 28.88 -1.29
N GLY A 62 -19.63 27.58 -1.60
CA GLY A 62 -20.40 27.07 -2.75
C GLY A 62 -19.59 26.95 -4.05
N ALA A 63 -18.36 27.46 -4.10
CA ALA A 63 -17.45 27.18 -5.21
C ALA A 63 -16.77 25.82 -4.99
N VAL A 64 -17.14 24.84 -5.82
CA VAL A 64 -16.58 23.47 -5.79
C VAL A 64 -15.45 23.33 -6.80
N THR A 65 -14.27 22.92 -6.33
CA THR A 65 -13.13 22.55 -7.18
C THR A 65 -12.72 21.12 -6.87
N ILE A 66 -12.85 20.23 -7.86
CA ILE A 66 -12.43 18.83 -7.72
C ILE A 66 -10.90 18.76 -7.68
N ALA A 67 -10.37 18.05 -6.69
CA ALA A 67 -8.95 17.83 -6.54
C ALA A 67 -8.52 16.58 -7.29
N ASP A 68 -9.19 15.47 -6.98
CA ASP A 68 -9.06 14.20 -7.66
C ASP A 68 -10.19 13.22 -7.24
N TYR A 69 -10.31 12.08 -7.92
CA TYR A 69 -11.30 11.05 -7.58
C TYR A 69 -10.78 9.62 -7.76
N ALA A 70 -11.33 8.66 -7.03
CA ALA A 70 -11.08 7.22 -7.16
C ALA A 70 -12.33 6.47 -7.63
N VAL A 71 -12.12 5.31 -8.23
CA VAL A 71 -13.19 4.42 -8.71
C VAL A 71 -12.99 3.06 -8.08
N LEU A 72 -13.98 2.56 -7.34
CA LEU A 72 -13.95 1.24 -6.73
C LEU A 72 -14.95 0.31 -7.41
N SER A 73 -14.63 -0.98 -7.47
CA SER A 73 -15.53 -2.02 -7.97
C SER A 73 -16.56 -2.48 -6.93
N GLY A 74 -16.52 -1.94 -5.71
CA GLY A 74 -17.38 -2.27 -4.58
C GLY A 74 -16.76 -1.79 -3.27
N SER A 75 -17.22 -2.30 -2.12
CA SER A 75 -16.62 -2.00 -0.82
C SER A 75 -15.14 -2.34 -0.78
N GLY A 76 -14.35 -1.46 -0.15
CA GLY A 76 -12.91 -1.61 -0.07
C GLY A 76 -12.18 -0.28 0.11
N GLU A 77 -10.86 -0.38 0.16
CA GLU A 77 -9.97 0.75 0.34
C GLU A 77 -9.88 1.61 -0.92
N TYR A 78 -9.73 2.91 -0.73
CA TYR A 78 -9.43 3.88 -1.76
C TYR A 78 -8.23 4.73 -1.38
N GLU A 79 -7.59 5.29 -2.41
CA GLU A 79 -6.54 6.28 -2.28
C GLU A 79 -6.74 7.41 -3.28
N ILE A 80 -6.55 8.65 -2.83
CA ILE A 80 -6.68 9.85 -3.66
C ILE A 80 -5.47 10.74 -3.39
N LEU A 81 -4.82 11.22 -4.46
CA LEU A 81 -3.65 12.08 -4.35
C LEU A 81 -4.06 13.54 -4.53
N VAL A 82 -3.87 14.36 -3.50
CA VAL A 82 -4.26 15.77 -3.49
C VAL A 82 -3.07 16.66 -3.13
N GLN A 83 -3.13 17.94 -3.49
CA GLN A 83 -2.15 18.94 -3.03
C GLN A 83 -2.42 19.38 -1.59
N GLU A 84 -1.52 20.16 -1.02
CA GLU A 84 -1.76 20.86 0.24
C GLU A 84 -3.04 21.72 0.17
N GLY A 85 -3.97 21.49 1.10
CA GLY A 85 -5.23 22.21 1.25
C GLY A 85 -6.19 21.56 2.24
N ASN A 86 -7.44 22.03 2.19
CA ASN A 86 -8.55 21.51 3.01
C ASN A 86 -9.63 20.95 2.08
N TYR A 87 -9.98 19.68 2.27
CA TYR A 87 -10.88 18.95 1.38
C TYR A 87 -12.10 18.41 2.11
N GLU A 88 -13.22 18.31 1.39
CA GLU A 88 -14.32 17.42 1.70
C GLU A 88 -14.17 16.14 0.88
N ILE A 89 -14.64 15.02 1.41
CA ILE A 89 -14.66 13.74 0.69
C ILE A 89 -16.09 13.23 0.66
N PHE A 90 -16.58 13.01 -0.55
CA PHE A 90 -17.91 12.49 -0.82
C PHE A 90 -17.79 11.24 -1.68
N ALA A 91 -18.62 10.24 -1.41
CA ALA A 91 -18.66 9.02 -2.19
C ALA A 91 -20.09 8.65 -2.55
N PHE A 92 -20.27 8.04 -3.72
CA PHE A 92 -21.56 7.55 -4.20
C PHE A 92 -21.41 6.30 -5.07
N GLU A 93 -22.41 5.41 -5.00
CA GLU A 93 -22.56 4.26 -5.90
C GLU A 93 -23.20 4.75 -7.22
N ASP A 94 -22.41 4.80 -8.28
CA ASP A 94 -22.83 5.27 -9.62
C ASP A 94 -23.62 4.15 -10.33
N GLN A 95 -24.94 4.16 -10.11
CA GLN A 95 -25.81 3.05 -10.51
C GLN A 95 -26.08 3.04 -12.01
N ASN A 96 -26.23 4.22 -12.60
CA ASN A 96 -26.53 4.39 -14.03
C ASN A 96 -25.26 4.52 -14.89
N GLY A 97 -24.09 4.70 -14.28
CA GLY A 97 -22.79 4.71 -14.94
C GLY A 97 -22.44 6.05 -15.60
N ASP A 98 -23.08 7.15 -15.20
CA ASP A 98 -22.92 8.46 -15.82
C ASP A 98 -21.85 9.35 -15.16
N LEU A 99 -21.14 8.82 -14.15
CA LEU A 99 -20.12 9.53 -13.36
C LEU A 99 -20.66 10.79 -12.68
N SER A 100 -21.96 10.82 -12.36
CA SER A 100 -22.64 11.92 -11.69
C SER A 100 -23.47 11.38 -10.54
N TYR A 101 -23.52 12.12 -9.43
CA TYR A 101 -24.32 11.71 -8.29
C TYR A 101 -25.80 12.02 -8.52
N ASN A 102 -26.66 11.01 -8.35
CA ASN A 102 -28.11 11.13 -8.36
C ASN A 102 -28.69 10.93 -6.95
N ARG A 103 -29.71 11.72 -6.57
CA ARG A 103 -30.23 11.75 -5.18
C ARG A 103 -30.77 10.40 -4.65
N ASN A 104 -31.09 9.47 -5.54
CA ASN A 104 -31.55 8.12 -5.22
C ASN A 104 -30.40 7.10 -5.06
N GLU A 105 -29.17 7.50 -5.32
CA GLU A 105 -27.99 6.65 -5.18
C GLU A 105 -27.50 6.60 -3.74
N TRP A 106 -26.89 5.47 -3.41
CA TRP A 106 -26.24 5.30 -2.12
C TRP A 106 -25.04 6.22 -2.04
N ALA A 107 -24.99 7.08 -1.04
CA ALA A 107 -23.95 8.07 -0.90
C ALA A 107 -23.56 8.31 0.57
N GLY A 108 -22.47 9.05 0.77
CA GLY A 108 -22.00 9.40 2.11
C GLY A 108 -20.83 10.37 2.08
N TYR A 109 -20.69 11.09 3.19
CA TYR A 109 -19.56 11.95 3.48
C TYR A 109 -18.59 11.27 4.42
N TYR A 110 -17.31 11.64 4.30
CA TYR A 110 -16.42 11.56 5.45
C TYR A 110 -16.85 12.61 6.49
N GLY A 111 -17.04 12.18 7.74
CA GLY A 111 -17.40 13.09 8.83
C GLY A 111 -18.83 13.66 8.75
N LYS A 112 -19.03 14.92 9.19
CA LYS A 112 -20.33 15.62 9.15
C LYS A 112 -20.30 17.00 8.44
N PRO A 113 -20.16 17.02 7.10
CA PRO A 113 -18.92 16.64 6.42
C PRO A 113 -17.70 17.31 7.07
N ASP A 114 -16.72 16.50 7.50
CA ASP A 114 -15.53 17.05 8.16
C ASP A 114 -14.48 17.46 7.13
N LYS A 115 -13.81 18.60 7.37
CA LYS A 115 -12.69 19.04 6.53
C LYS A 115 -11.45 18.19 6.83
N VAL A 116 -10.83 17.68 5.77
CA VAL A 116 -9.54 16.99 5.82
C VAL A 116 -8.44 17.98 5.47
N THR A 117 -7.65 18.38 6.46
CA THR A 117 -6.45 19.19 6.27
C THR A 117 -5.28 18.28 5.93
N THR A 118 -4.71 18.44 4.75
CA THR A 118 -3.52 17.69 4.33
C THR A 118 -2.26 18.22 4.97
N GLN A 119 -1.21 17.42 4.94
CA GLN A 119 0.14 17.84 5.29
C GLN A 119 1.06 17.70 4.07
N MET A 120 2.06 18.58 3.94
CA MET A 120 3.08 18.44 2.89
C MET A 120 3.81 17.10 3.03
N GLY A 121 3.79 16.30 1.98
CA GLY A 121 4.28 14.92 2.01
C GLY A 121 3.48 14.01 2.97
N GLY A 122 3.57 12.70 2.74
CA GLY A 122 2.93 11.70 3.61
C GLY A 122 1.50 11.33 3.22
N VAL A 123 0.73 10.86 4.21
CA VAL A 123 -0.60 10.28 4.01
C VAL A 123 -1.55 10.62 5.17
N VAL A 124 -2.85 10.70 4.90
CA VAL A 124 -3.91 10.78 5.92
C VAL A 124 -4.74 9.51 5.82
N PHE A 125 -4.90 8.80 6.94
CA PHE A 125 -5.64 7.53 7.00
C PHE A 125 -6.99 7.69 7.71
N GLY A 126 -7.81 6.63 7.63
CA GLY A 126 -9.08 6.52 8.34
C GLY A 126 -10.16 7.45 7.83
N LEU A 127 -10.06 7.85 6.56
CA LEU A 127 -11.05 8.65 5.87
C LEU A 127 -12.25 7.80 5.44
N ASP A 128 -12.72 6.94 6.32
CA ASP A 128 -13.68 5.89 5.96
C ASP A 128 -15.08 6.46 5.79
N ILE A 129 -15.85 5.90 4.85
CA ILE A 129 -17.20 6.36 4.51
C ILE A 129 -18.15 5.17 4.44
N ILE A 130 -19.30 5.30 5.12
CA ILE A 130 -20.41 4.35 5.03
C ILE A 130 -21.46 4.94 4.10
N LEU A 131 -21.76 4.27 2.99
CA LEU A 131 -22.78 4.72 2.04
C LEU A 131 -24.18 4.28 2.47
N LYS A 132 -25.16 5.17 2.28
CA LYS A 132 -26.56 4.99 2.67
C LYS A 132 -27.49 5.54 1.57
N PRO A 133 -28.73 5.03 1.41
CA PRO A 133 -29.65 5.46 0.36
C PRO A 133 -30.17 6.90 0.51
N GLU A 134 -30.20 7.44 1.74
CA GLU A 134 -30.68 8.80 2.04
C GLU A 134 -29.57 9.56 2.78
N ALA A 135 -28.61 10.09 2.03
CA ALA A 135 -27.48 10.83 2.56
C ALA A 135 -27.61 12.34 2.32
N GLU A 136 -26.84 13.14 3.07
CA GLU A 136 -26.63 14.55 2.75
C GLU A 136 -26.04 14.70 1.34
N HIS A 137 -26.44 15.76 0.64
CA HIS A 137 -26.08 15.96 -0.77
C HIS A 137 -25.02 17.05 -0.91
N PRO A 138 -24.10 16.92 -1.89
CA PRO A 138 -23.18 17.98 -2.23
C PRO A 138 -23.87 19.18 -2.84
N ASP A 139 -23.14 20.28 -2.91
CA ASP A 139 -23.56 21.51 -3.57
C ASP A 139 -24.04 21.21 -5.02
N PRO A 140 -25.13 21.84 -5.51
CA PRO A 140 -25.64 21.61 -6.86
C PRO A 140 -24.60 21.69 -7.99
N VAL A 141 -23.52 22.47 -7.84
CA VAL A 141 -22.46 22.58 -8.86
C VAL A 141 -21.52 21.36 -8.89
N PHE A 142 -21.57 20.47 -7.89
CA PHE A 142 -20.66 19.33 -7.75
C PHE A 142 -20.59 18.44 -8.99
N ASN A 143 -21.73 17.99 -9.51
CA ASN A 143 -21.77 17.13 -10.70
C ASN A 143 -21.13 17.83 -11.92
N SER A 144 -21.37 19.13 -12.07
CA SER A 144 -20.77 19.90 -13.17
C SER A 144 -19.25 20.02 -13.03
N ALA A 145 -18.76 20.19 -11.80
CA ALA A 145 -17.33 20.24 -11.49
C ALA A 145 -16.65 18.88 -11.72
N LEU A 146 -17.29 17.78 -11.30
CA LEU A 146 -16.80 16.41 -11.51
C LEU A 146 -16.73 16.05 -13.00
N LYS A 147 -17.76 16.41 -13.77
CA LYS A 147 -17.79 16.19 -15.21
C LYS A 147 -16.70 17.01 -15.93
N ALA A 148 -16.51 18.27 -15.54
CA ALA A 148 -15.45 19.12 -16.08
C ALA A 148 -14.06 18.58 -15.77
N PHE A 149 -13.83 18.12 -14.53
CA PHE A 149 -12.55 17.54 -14.11
C PHE A 149 -12.22 16.22 -14.81
N SER A 150 -13.20 15.32 -14.90
CA SER A 150 -13.03 14.00 -15.51
C SER A 150 -12.98 14.02 -17.04
N GLY A 151 -13.41 15.13 -17.67
CA GLY A 151 -13.65 15.18 -19.12
C GLY A 151 -14.71 14.18 -19.59
N GLY A 152 -15.57 13.69 -18.68
CA GLY A 152 -16.56 12.65 -18.96
C GLY A 152 -16.02 11.22 -19.04
N ASN A 153 -14.72 11.00 -18.77
CA ASN A 153 -14.11 9.68 -18.80
C ASN A 153 -13.86 9.16 -17.39
N ARG A 154 -14.21 7.89 -17.16
CA ARG A 154 -13.97 7.20 -15.88
C ARG A 154 -12.56 6.62 -15.82
N LYS A 155 -11.90 6.75 -14.67
CA LYS A 155 -10.63 6.05 -14.39
C LYS A 155 -10.80 4.53 -14.31
N PRO A 156 -9.72 3.75 -14.53
CA PRO A 156 -9.68 2.36 -14.12
C PRO A 156 -10.01 2.20 -12.62
N SER A 157 -10.54 1.04 -12.25
CA SER A 157 -10.79 0.73 -10.84
C SER A 157 -9.48 0.68 -10.04
N THR A 158 -9.43 1.40 -8.93
CA THR A 158 -8.30 1.41 -7.98
C THR A 158 -8.47 0.39 -6.85
N SER A 159 -9.58 -0.37 -6.83
CA SER A 159 -9.75 -1.49 -5.91
C SER A 159 -8.67 -2.56 -6.11
N ALA A 160 -8.02 -2.99 -5.03
CA ALA A 160 -7.08 -4.11 -5.07
C ALA A 160 -7.77 -5.38 -5.62
N GLY A 161 -7.15 -6.01 -6.61
CA GLY A 161 -7.67 -7.19 -7.29
C GLY A 161 -8.77 -6.89 -8.30
N ALA A 162 -8.89 -5.63 -8.76
CA ALA A 162 -9.74 -5.29 -9.89
C ALA A 162 -9.34 -6.12 -11.13
N ALA A 163 -10.35 -6.58 -11.87
CA ALA A 163 -10.11 -7.30 -13.10
C ALA A 163 -9.47 -6.36 -14.15
N ALA A 164 -8.48 -6.85 -14.88
CA ALA A 164 -7.83 -6.12 -15.96
C ALA A 164 -7.82 -6.95 -17.24
N ASN A 165 -8.16 -6.28 -18.35
CA ASN A 165 -7.85 -6.77 -19.69
C ASN A 165 -6.53 -6.15 -20.13
N LEU A 166 -5.47 -6.95 -20.30
CA LEU A 166 -4.13 -6.43 -20.61
C LEU A 166 -4.01 -5.82 -22.02
N GLU A 167 -5.05 -5.97 -22.85
CA GLU A 167 -5.17 -5.32 -24.14
C GLU A 167 -5.69 -3.88 -24.02
N ASP A 168 -6.23 -3.48 -22.87
CA ASP A 168 -6.72 -2.11 -22.67
C ASP A 168 -5.55 -1.10 -22.79
N PRO A 169 -5.76 0.06 -23.45
CA PRO A 169 -4.69 1.04 -23.68
C PRO A 169 -3.99 1.53 -22.40
N VAL A 170 -4.69 1.48 -21.27
CA VAL A 170 -4.12 1.82 -19.96
C VAL A 170 -2.97 0.91 -19.57
N PHE A 171 -2.91 -0.35 -20.03
CA PHE A 171 -1.83 -1.28 -19.73
C PHE A 171 -0.74 -1.34 -20.81
N SER A 172 -0.76 -0.41 -21.77
CA SER A 172 0.20 -0.37 -22.87
C SER A 172 1.61 -0.01 -22.42
N ALA A 173 2.60 -0.42 -23.21
CA ALA A 173 4.00 0.02 -23.04
C ALA A 173 4.15 1.56 -23.08
N GLU A 174 3.36 2.25 -23.89
CA GLU A 174 3.35 3.73 -23.95
C GLU A 174 2.91 4.33 -22.62
N ASN A 175 1.85 3.78 -21.99
CA ASN A 175 1.42 4.24 -20.69
C ASN A 175 2.43 3.88 -19.57
N GLY A 176 3.12 2.74 -19.69
CA GLY A 176 4.27 2.39 -18.83
C GLY A 176 5.41 3.42 -18.88
N LEU A 177 5.77 3.87 -20.09
CA LEU A 177 6.72 4.97 -20.30
C LEU A 177 6.23 6.29 -19.68
N ALA A 178 4.95 6.63 -19.85
CA ALA A 178 4.36 7.81 -19.23
C ALA A 178 4.45 7.76 -17.69
N GLY A 179 4.25 6.58 -17.08
CA GLY A 179 4.42 6.38 -15.64
C GLY A 179 5.85 6.54 -15.12
N PHE A 180 6.85 6.46 -15.99
CA PHE A 180 8.24 6.73 -15.66
C PHE A 180 8.58 8.23 -15.74
N TRP A 181 8.15 8.90 -16.81
CA TRP A 181 8.49 10.30 -17.08
C TRP A 181 7.56 11.34 -16.43
N ALA A 182 6.30 10.96 -16.17
CA ALA A 182 5.28 11.80 -15.54
C ALA A 182 4.51 11.00 -14.46
N PRO A 183 5.20 10.54 -13.40
CA PRO A 183 4.66 9.58 -12.43
C PRO A 183 3.42 10.12 -11.69
N LEU A 184 3.31 11.43 -11.52
CA LEU A 184 2.18 12.06 -10.84
C LEU A 184 0.93 12.06 -11.71
N GLU A 185 1.03 12.54 -12.95
CA GLU A 185 -0.07 12.53 -13.91
C GLU A 185 -0.55 11.11 -14.16
N TYR A 186 0.39 10.17 -14.25
CA TYR A 186 0.09 8.76 -14.33
C TYR A 186 -0.72 8.28 -13.11
N PHE A 187 -0.27 8.61 -11.89
CA PHE A 187 -0.99 8.20 -10.68
C PHE A 187 -2.42 8.74 -10.67
N LYS A 188 -2.61 10.01 -11.05
CA LYS A 188 -3.95 10.59 -11.16
C LYS A 188 -4.81 9.89 -12.21
N LYS A 189 -4.26 9.48 -13.35
CA LYS A 189 -5.06 8.84 -14.43
C LYS A 189 -5.33 7.36 -14.20
N THR A 190 -4.35 6.63 -13.69
CA THR A 190 -4.31 5.16 -13.68
C THR A 190 -4.26 4.58 -12.27
N GLY A 191 -3.73 5.33 -11.30
CA GLY A 191 -3.49 4.86 -9.94
C GLY A 191 -2.25 3.97 -9.80
N CYS A 192 -2.21 3.21 -8.71
CA CYS A 192 -1.18 2.23 -8.41
C CYS A 192 -1.87 1.02 -7.78
N ASN A 193 -1.92 -0.11 -8.50
CA ASN A 193 -2.83 -1.18 -8.10
C ASN A 193 -2.33 -2.58 -8.45
N ILE A 194 -2.86 -3.57 -7.75
CA ILE A 194 -2.74 -4.98 -8.09
C ILE A 194 -3.99 -5.36 -8.90
N PHE A 195 -3.79 -5.77 -10.13
CA PHE A 195 -4.84 -6.21 -11.03
C PHE A 195 -4.86 -7.73 -11.16
N PHE A 196 -6.05 -8.30 -11.33
CA PHE A 196 -6.20 -9.73 -11.63
C PHE A 196 -6.56 -9.92 -13.10
N THR A 197 -5.95 -10.92 -13.73
CA THR A 197 -6.28 -11.31 -15.11
C THR A 197 -7.56 -12.15 -15.22
N GLU A 198 -8.09 -12.60 -14.07
CA GLU A 198 -9.31 -13.37 -13.92
C GLU A 198 -9.83 -13.19 -12.46
N PRO A 199 -11.12 -13.45 -12.16
CA PRO A 199 -11.61 -13.43 -10.78
C PRO A 199 -10.76 -14.33 -9.86
N TYR A 200 -10.65 -13.97 -8.57
CA TYR A 200 -9.88 -14.76 -7.60
C TYR A 200 -10.43 -16.19 -7.48
N ASP A 201 -9.54 -17.19 -7.63
CA ASP A 201 -9.82 -18.60 -7.41
C ASP A 201 -8.95 -19.13 -6.27
N SER A 202 -9.57 -19.52 -5.15
CA SER A 202 -8.88 -20.01 -3.96
C SER A 202 -8.17 -21.36 -4.16
N LYS A 203 -8.40 -22.04 -5.28
CA LYS A 203 -7.70 -23.29 -5.64
C LYS A 203 -6.42 -23.06 -6.42
N LYS A 204 -6.20 -21.86 -6.95
CA LYS A 204 -5.00 -21.49 -7.71
C LYS A 204 -4.03 -20.73 -6.82
N THR A 205 -2.74 -20.91 -7.06
CA THR A 205 -1.69 -20.12 -6.40
C THR A 205 -1.51 -18.79 -7.13
N PRO A 206 -1.72 -17.65 -6.46
CA PRO A 206 -1.37 -16.34 -6.99
C PRO A 206 0.11 -16.20 -7.34
N ILE A 207 0.41 -15.66 -8.52
CA ILE A 207 1.74 -15.19 -8.91
C ILE A 207 1.66 -13.70 -9.20
N LEU A 208 2.26 -12.89 -8.34
CA LEU A 208 2.38 -11.45 -8.51
C LEU A 208 3.57 -11.10 -9.40
N PHE A 209 3.28 -10.50 -10.55
CA PHE A 209 4.26 -9.95 -11.48
C PHE A 209 4.48 -8.45 -11.22
N VAL A 210 5.75 -8.05 -11.08
CA VAL A 210 6.16 -6.68 -10.74
C VAL A 210 7.15 -6.16 -11.80
N HIS A 211 6.69 -5.24 -12.66
CA HIS A 211 7.48 -4.71 -13.79
C HIS A 211 8.61 -3.76 -13.35
N GLY A 212 9.52 -3.47 -14.28
CA GLY A 212 10.66 -2.57 -14.08
C GLY A 212 10.40 -1.10 -14.41
N ALA A 213 11.49 -0.32 -14.50
CA ALA A 213 11.46 1.06 -14.94
C ALA A 213 10.90 1.18 -16.37
N ALA A 214 9.95 2.09 -16.57
CA ALA A 214 9.19 2.27 -17.81
C ALA A 214 8.44 1.01 -18.31
N GLY A 215 8.34 -0.02 -17.48
CA GLY A 215 7.65 -1.26 -17.81
C GLY A 215 6.13 -1.15 -17.74
N SER A 216 5.47 -2.19 -18.23
CA SER A 216 4.00 -2.30 -18.25
C SER A 216 3.55 -3.74 -18.04
N PRO A 217 2.26 -4.00 -17.77
CA PRO A 217 1.73 -5.35 -17.69
C PRO A 217 1.97 -6.19 -18.94
N GLN A 218 2.15 -5.56 -20.10
CA GLN A 218 2.43 -6.26 -21.36
C GLN A 218 3.78 -6.97 -21.37
N ASP A 219 4.73 -6.54 -20.55
CA ASP A 219 6.05 -7.18 -20.41
C ASP A 219 5.94 -8.64 -19.94
N TRP A 220 4.82 -8.97 -19.28
CA TRP A 220 4.55 -10.30 -18.73
C TRP A 220 3.73 -11.20 -19.64
N LEU A 221 3.33 -10.76 -20.84
CA LEU A 221 2.48 -11.54 -21.74
C LEU A 221 3.07 -12.91 -22.07
N TYR A 222 4.39 -12.99 -22.29
CA TYR A 222 5.06 -14.26 -22.57
C TYR A 222 5.00 -15.20 -21.37
N PHE A 223 5.21 -14.67 -20.15
CA PHE A 223 5.07 -15.44 -18.91
C PHE A 223 3.64 -15.95 -18.71
N ILE A 224 2.66 -15.08 -18.85
CA ILE A 224 1.25 -15.39 -18.65
C ILE A 224 0.75 -16.42 -19.67
N LYS A 225 1.20 -16.33 -20.93
CA LYS A 225 0.82 -17.26 -22.01
C LYS A 225 1.33 -18.68 -21.79
N HIS A 226 2.51 -18.85 -21.18
CA HIS A 226 3.14 -20.16 -20.95
C HIS A 226 2.98 -20.65 -19.50
N LEU A 227 2.16 -19.95 -18.71
CA LEU A 227 1.84 -20.35 -17.34
C LEU A 227 0.73 -21.42 -17.35
N ASP A 228 0.86 -22.42 -16.48
CA ASP A 228 -0.24 -23.36 -16.23
C ASP A 228 -1.38 -22.66 -15.46
N ARG A 229 -2.34 -22.13 -16.21
CA ARG A 229 -3.50 -21.39 -15.71
C ARG A 229 -4.51 -22.25 -14.94
N SER A 230 -4.36 -23.58 -14.96
CA SER A 230 -5.15 -24.47 -14.10
C SER A 230 -4.67 -24.46 -12.65
N ARG A 231 -3.39 -24.09 -12.43
CA ARG A 231 -2.73 -24.12 -11.12
C ARG A 231 -2.37 -22.73 -10.60
N TYR A 232 -2.05 -21.80 -11.49
CA TYR A 232 -1.58 -20.47 -11.13
C TYR A 232 -2.49 -19.37 -11.64
N GLN A 233 -2.66 -18.34 -10.82
CA GLN A 233 -3.40 -17.14 -11.18
C GLN A 233 -2.44 -15.95 -11.31
N PRO A 234 -2.28 -15.36 -12.50
CA PRO A 234 -1.48 -14.16 -12.67
C PRO A 234 -2.14 -12.93 -12.04
N TRP A 235 -1.40 -12.30 -11.13
CA TRP A 235 -1.67 -10.97 -10.59
C TRP A 235 -0.58 -10.01 -11.10
N ILE A 236 -0.94 -8.76 -11.35
CA ILE A 236 0.00 -7.78 -11.91
C ILE A 236 -0.04 -6.53 -11.06
N PHE A 237 1.12 -6.13 -10.54
CA PHE A 237 1.27 -4.83 -9.90
C PHE A 237 1.68 -3.79 -10.95
N TYR A 238 0.84 -2.80 -11.18
CA TYR A 238 1.07 -1.75 -12.16
C TYR A 238 1.15 -0.38 -11.48
N TYR A 239 2.29 0.29 -11.62
CA TYR A 239 2.65 1.45 -10.81
C TYR A 239 3.47 2.49 -11.59
N PRO A 240 3.45 3.78 -11.19
CA PRO A 240 4.30 4.80 -11.79
C PRO A 240 5.76 4.58 -11.39
N SER A 241 6.52 3.92 -12.26
CA SER A 241 7.91 3.56 -12.01
C SER A 241 8.88 4.74 -11.85
N GLY A 242 8.45 5.97 -12.17
CA GLY A 242 9.20 7.19 -11.90
C GLY A 242 9.08 7.70 -10.47
N ALA A 243 8.10 7.22 -9.69
CA ALA A 243 7.88 7.64 -8.31
C ALA A 243 8.92 7.05 -7.34
N ARG A 244 9.01 7.61 -6.13
CA ARG A 244 9.89 7.08 -5.08
C ARG A 244 9.55 5.61 -4.77
N LEU A 245 10.57 4.74 -4.74
CA LEU A 245 10.40 3.30 -4.63
C LEU A 245 9.90 2.87 -3.25
N ASP A 246 10.23 3.61 -2.21
CA ASP A 246 9.69 3.43 -0.85
C ASP A 246 8.16 3.57 -0.81
N THR A 247 7.64 4.58 -1.51
CA THR A 247 6.23 4.92 -1.61
C THR A 247 5.49 3.84 -2.41
N ILE A 248 6.08 3.41 -3.51
CA ILE A 248 5.53 2.31 -4.31
C ILE A 248 5.52 1.00 -3.50
N ALA A 249 6.57 0.70 -2.74
CA ALA A 249 6.62 -0.47 -1.87
C ALA A 249 5.54 -0.40 -0.76
N PHE A 250 5.35 0.77 -0.15
CA PHE A 250 4.27 1.02 0.81
C PHE A 250 2.88 0.77 0.21
N LEU A 251 2.64 1.26 -1.01
CA LEU A 251 1.38 1.01 -1.71
C LEU A 251 1.18 -0.47 -2.06
N LEU A 252 2.23 -1.13 -2.57
CA LEU A 252 2.20 -2.56 -2.84
C LEU A 252 1.84 -3.36 -1.59
N ARG A 253 2.51 -3.06 -0.47
CA ARG A 253 2.25 -3.68 0.84
C ARG A 253 0.81 -3.47 1.29
N THR A 254 0.29 -2.25 1.16
CA THR A 254 -1.09 -1.91 1.51
C THR A 254 -2.10 -2.71 0.67
N LYS A 255 -1.89 -2.79 -0.65
CA LYS A 255 -2.74 -3.58 -1.55
C LYS A 255 -2.66 -5.08 -1.24
N LEU A 256 -1.47 -5.63 -0.99
CA LEU A 256 -1.29 -7.03 -0.59
C LEU A 256 -1.99 -7.34 0.74
N TYR A 257 -1.87 -6.44 1.71
CA TYR A 257 -2.56 -6.56 2.99
C TYR A 257 -4.09 -6.58 2.80
N SER A 258 -4.62 -5.66 1.98
CA SER A 258 -6.04 -5.60 1.61
C SER A 258 -6.54 -6.91 1.00
N LEU A 259 -5.78 -7.45 0.03
CA LEU A 259 -6.09 -8.73 -0.62
C LEU A 259 -5.99 -9.90 0.34
N TYR A 260 -5.01 -9.91 1.24
CA TYR A 260 -4.86 -10.95 2.25
C TYR A 260 -6.01 -10.94 3.25
N ARG A 261 -6.41 -9.77 3.76
CA ARG A 261 -7.59 -9.62 4.63
C ARG A 261 -8.88 -10.11 3.96
N LYS A 262 -8.98 -9.95 2.64
CA LYS A 262 -10.17 -10.33 1.85
C LYS A 262 -10.19 -11.80 1.45
N TYR A 263 -9.07 -12.33 0.99
CA TYR A 263 -9.01 -13.65 0.33
C TYR A 263 -8.27 -14.71 1.13
N GLN A 264 -7.44 -14.32 2.10
CA GLN A 264 -6.66 -15.22 2.95
C GLN A 264 -5.91 -16.30 2.17
N PHE A 265 -5.30 -15.91 1.04
CA PHE A 265 -4.46 -16.80 0.25
C PHE A 265 -3.30 -17.31 1.13
N GLU A 266 -3.01 -18.60 1.06
CA GLU A 266 -1.96 -19.23 1.89
C GLU A 266 -0.57 -19.20 1.25
N THR A 267 -0.56 -19.05 -0.07
CA THR A 267 0.64 -19.05 -0.88
C THR A 267 0.55 -17.89 -1.85
N LEU A 268 1.63 -17.14 -1.95
CA LEU A 268 1.86 -16.08 -2.92
C LEU A 268 3.28 -16.23 -3.43
N TYR A 269 3.42 -16.26 -4.75
CA TYR A 269 4.71 -16.18 -5.43
C TYR A 269 4.89 -14.78 -6.00
N VAL A 270 6.10 -14.25 -5.92
CA VAL A 270 6.43 -12.93 -6.45
C VAL A 270 7.52 -13.08 -7.50
N VAL A 271 7.26 -12.55 -8.69
CA VAL A 271 8.20 -12.50 -9.81
C VAL A 271 8.38 -11.05 -10.19
N ALA A 272 9.62 -10.58 -10.16
CA ALA A 272 9.93 -9.18 -10.36
C ALA A 272 11.06 -9.01 -11.36
N HIS A 273 10.94 -7.99 -12.21
CA HIS A 273 11.93 -7.67 -13.23
C HIS A 273 12.56 -6.30 -12.94
N SER A 274 13.87 -6.21 -13.14
CA SER A 274 14.61 -4.94 -13.08
C SER A 274 14.32 -4.19 -11.78
N MET A 275 14.05 -2.89 -11.84
CA MET A 275 13.69 -2.06 -10.69
C MET A 275 12.50 -2.60 -9.88
N GLY A 276 11.61 -3.39 -10.48
CA GLY A 276 10.51 -4.05 -9.80
C GLY A 276 10.98 -5.01 -8.70
N GLY A 277 12.18 -5.58 -8.83
CA GLY A 277 12.77 -6.43 -7.78
C GLY A 277 13.11 -5.68 -6.51
N LEU A 278 13.55 -4.42 -6.62
CA LEU A 278 13.79 -3.54 -5.47
C LEU A 278 12.47 -3.20 -4.76
N VAL A 279 11.44 -2.85 -5.54
CA VAL A 279 10.09 -2.55 -5.03
C VAL A 279 9.49 -3.77 -4.32
N ALA A 280 9.52 -4.93 -4.99
CA ALA A 280 8.99 -6.18 -4.44
C ALA A 280 9.71 -6.55 -3.14
N ARG A 281 11.05 -6.54 -3.14
CA ARG A 281 11.82 -6.87 -1.94
C ARG A 281 11.54 -5.89 -0.79
N ALA A 282 11.46 -4.59 -1.06
CA ALA A 282 11.13 -3.57 -0.07
C ALA A 282 9.76 -3.83 0.59
N ALA A 283 8.77 -4.30 -0.17
CA ALA A 283 7.47 -4.69 0.38
C ALA A 283 7.51 -6.02 1.16
N MET A 284 8.40 -6.95 0.80
CA MET A 284 8.45 -8.31 1.37
C MET A 284 9.31 -8.44 2.64
N ILE A 285 10.32 -7.59 2.84
CA ILE A 285 11.17 -7.60 4.05
C ILE A 285 10.43 -7.08 5.28
N GLU A 286 9.29 -6.42 5.06
CA GLU A 286 8.42 -5.91 6.10
C GLU A 286 7.67 -7.06 6.77
N ASN A 287 7.50 -6.94 8.08
CA ASN A 287 6.95 -8.01 8.90
C ASN A 287 5.42 -7.92 8.94
N ASP A 288 4.75 -8.09 7.80
CA ASP A 288 3.29 -8.04 7.70
C ASP A 288 2.60 -9.39 7.95
N ASN A 289 1.29 -9.35 8.21
CA ASN A 289 0.48 -10.55 8.47
C ASN A 289 0.45 -11.52 7.28
N PHE A 290 0.65 -11.03 6.05
CA PHE A 290 0.71 -11.85 4.85
C PHE A 290 2.11 -12.42 4.56
N GLN A 291 3.15 -12.06 5.33
CA GLN A 291 4.53 -12.50 5.06
C GLN A 291 4.64 -14.04 5.08
N SER A 292 3.89 -14.68 5.98
CA SER A 292 3.82 -16.15 6.06
C SER A 292 3.29 -16.77 4.76
N SER A 293 2.52 -16.05 3.96
CA SER A 293 1.99 -16.51 2.68
C SER A 293 3.00 -16.36 1.52
N LEU A 294 4.03 -15.54 1.68
CA LEU A 294 5.11 -15.40 0.69
C LEU A 294 6.00 -16.64 0.73
N LYS A 295 5.99 -17.44 -0.33
CA LYS A 295 6.74 -18.71 -0.40
C LYS A 295 7.88 -18.69 -1.40
N LEU A 296 7.77 -17.85 -2.42
CA LEU A 296 8.73 -17.78 -3.52
C LEU A 296 8.93 -16.33 -3.94
N PHE A 297 10.19 -15.95 -4.09
CA PHE A 297 10.62 -14.73 -4.76
C PHE A 297 11.54 -15.08 -5.92
N ILE A 298 11.25 -14.55 -7.09
CA ILE A 298 12.09 -14.65 -8.27
C ILE A 298 12.41 -13.22 -8.73
N SER A 299 13.69 -12.88 -8.79
CA SER A 299 14.14 -11.63 -9.36
C SER A 299 14.84 -11.86 -10.70
N ILE A 300 14.53 -11.04 -11.70
CA ILE A 300 15.09 -11.14 -13.05
C ILE A 300 15.76 -9.81 -13.40
N SER A 301 17.08 -9.81 -13.58
CA SER A 301 17.88 -8.62 -13.93
C SER A 301 17.70 -7.41 -13.00
N THR A 302 17.49 -7.64 -11.70
CA THR A 302 17.31 -6.56 -10.72
C THR A 302 18.62 -5.84 -10.42
N PRO A 303 18.67 -4.50 -10.47
CA PRO A 303 19.86 -3.72 -10.11
C PRO A 303 20.01 -3.60 -8.58
N TRP A 304 20.42 -4.68 -7.92
CA TRP A 304 20.54 -4.72 -6.45
C TRP A 304 21.51 -3.67 -5.90
N GLY A 305 22.64 -3.46 -6.57
CA GLY A 305 23.62 -2.43 -6.20
C GLY A 305 23.21 -0.99 -6.59
N GLY A 306 22.03 -0.79 -7.17
CA GLY A 306 21.62 0.49 -7.77
C GLY A 306 22.12 0.65 -9.22
N GLU A 307 21.88 1.81 -9.81
CA GLU A 307 22.20 2.10 -11.21
C GLU A 307 23.02 3.40 -11.30
N GLN A 308 24.24 3.31 -11.82
CA GLN A 308 25.15 4.45 -11.89
C GLN A 308 24.59 5.60 -12.74
N ARG A 309 23.81 5.31 -13.79
CA ARG A 309 23.14 6.36 -14.57
C ARG A 309 22.11 7.14 -13.76
N ALA A 310 21.47 6.52 -12.76
CA ALA A 310 20.55 7.21 -11.86
C ALA A 310 21.30 8.26 -11.04
N LYS A 311 22.48 7.91 -10.50
CA LYS A 311 23.37 8.86 -9.80
C LYS A 311 23.75 10.04 -10.69
N THR A 312 24.24 9.79 -11.90
CA THR A 312 24.57 10.88 -12.85
C THR A 312 23.35 11.73 -13.17
N GLY A 313 22.16 11.12 -13.31
CA GLY A 313 20.90 11.83 -13.49
C GLY A 313 20.55 12.73 -12.30
N VAL A 314 20.73 12.25 -11.07
CA VAL A 314 20.53 13.04 -9.84
C VAL A 314 21.50 14.22 -9.76
N GLU A 315 22.77 14.00 -10.08
CA GLU A 315 23.82 15.02 -9.97
C GLU A 315 23.76 16.09 -11.08
N GLN A 316 23.34 15.72 -12.29
CA GLN A 316 23.56 16.55 -13.49
C GLN A 316 22.27 16.92 -14.25
N SER A 317 21.13 16.29 -13.98
CA SER A 317 19.90 16.55 -14.74
C SER A 317 19.22 17.85 -14.27
N PRO A 318 18.69 18.68 -15.20
CA PRO A 318 17.88 19.86 -14.84
C PRO A 318 16.54 19.50 -14.16
N ALA A 319 16.09 18.24 -14.29
CA ALA A 319 14.95 17.69 -13.60
C ALA A 319 15.22 16.21 -13.23
N VAL A 320 15.08 15.88 -11.95
CA VAL A 320 15.42 14.55 -11.42
C VAL A 320 14.17 13.68 -11.34
N ILE A 321 14.20 12.49 -11.96
CA ILE A 321 13.14 11.49 -11.77
C ILE A 321 13.21 10.99 -10.32
N PRO A 322 12.12 11.02 -9.53
CA PRO A 322 12.16 10.66 -8.12
C PRO A 322 12.79 9.29 -7.83
N SER A 323 12.47 8.25 -8.61
CA SER A 323 13.05 6.91 -8.44
C SER A 323 14.57 6.86 -8.60
N TRP A 324 15.19 7.81 -9.31
CA TRP A 324 16.65 7.85 -9.43
C TRP A 324 17.36 8.10 -8.10
N LYS A 325 16.74 8.85 -7.18
CA LYS A 325 17.27 9.04 -5.83
C LYS A 325 17.37 7.72 -5.06
N ASP A 326 16.40 6.83 -5.26
CA ASP A 326 16.37 5.52 -4.61
C ASP A 326 17.25 4.51 -5.31
N MET A 327 17.45 4.66 -6.63
CA MET A 327 18.29 3.78 -7.45
C MET A 327 19.77 4.16 -7.46
N GLU A 328 20.16 5.35 -7.02
CA GLU A 328 21.57 5.70 -6.90
C GLU A 328 22.32 4.66 -6.03
N PRO A 329 23.51 4.19 -6.44
CA PRO A 329 24.33 3.34 -5.61
C PRO A 329 24.57 3.95 -4.22
N ASP A 330 24.49 3.12 -3.18
CA ASP A 330 24.58 3.54 -1.77
C ASP A 330 23.48 4.51 -1.28
N SER A 331 22.36 4.63 -2.01
CA SER A 331 21.18 5.32 -1.48
C SER A 331 20.71 4.68 -0.17
N GLU A 332 20.06 5.47 0.69
CA GLU A 332 19.48 4.96 1.93
C GLU A 332 18.44 3.85 1.66
N PHE A 333 17.73 3.94 0.52
CA PHE A 333 16.80 2.91 0.09
C PHE A 333 17.50 1.58 -0.23
N ILE A 334 18.59 1.58 -1.02
CA ILE A 334 19.35 0.35 -1.32
C ILE A 334 19.94 -0.25 -0.04
N LYS A 335 20.50 0.59 0.85
CA LYS A 335 21.02 0.16 2.15
C LYS A 335 19.95 -0.49 3.02
N TYR A 336 18.74 0.07 3.04
CA TYR A 336 17.60 -0.48 3.78
C TYR A 336 17.14 -1.83 3.19
N VAL A 337 16.91 -1.89 1.88
CA VAL A 337 16.38 -3.07 1.18
C VAL A 337 17.33 -4.28 1.27
N LEU A 338 18.64 -4.05 1.18
CA LEU A 338 19.67 -5.09 1.27
C LEU A 338 20.23 -5.27 2.68
N GLY A 339 19.96 -4.34 3.60
CA GLY A 339 20.35 -4.43 5.02
C GLY A 339 19.45 -5.36 5.84
N THR A 340 18.29 -5.72 5.31
CA THR A 340 17.32 -6.62 5.94
C THR A 340 17.29 -7.94 5.18
N LYS A 341 17.45 -9.07 5.91
CA LYS A 341 17.38 -10.41 5.33
C LYS A 341 15.94 -10.78 4.97
N LEU A 342 15.76 -11.53 3.88
CA LEU A 342 14.48 -12.16 3.59
C LEU A 342 14.13 -13.19 4.68
N ALA A 343 12.84 -13.32 4.98
CA ALA A 343 12.35 -14.36 5.88
C ALA A 343 12.73 -15.74 5.33
N SER A 344 13.18 -16.65 6.21
CA SER A 344 13.65 -18.00 5.82
C SER A 344 12.56 -18.88 5.18
N SER A 345 11.30 -18.50 5.33
CA SER A 345 10.16 -19.13 4.66
C SER A 345 10.06 -18.79 3.17
N ILE A 346 10.76 -17.75 2.70
CA ILE A 346 10.74 -17.28 1.31
C ILE A 346 11.91 -17.93 0.57
N ARG A 347 11.61 -18.78 -0.41
CA ARG A 347 12.63 -19.31 -1.33
C ARG A 347 12.97 -18.23 -2.34
N TYR A 348 14.24 -17.82 -2.42
CA TYR A 348 14.66 -16.77 -3.33
C TYR A 348 15.54 -17.30 -4.47
N TYR A 349 15.19 -16.98 -5.71
CA TYR A 349 15.97 -17.28 -6.91
C TYR A 349 16.32 -15.99 -7.67
N LEU A 350 17.59 -15.85 -8.03
CA LEU A 350 18.13 -14.69 -8.74
C LEU A 350 18.54 -15.09 -10.16
N PHE A 351 17.90 -14.47 -11.15
CA PHE A 351 18.23 -14.62 -12.56
C PHE A 351 18.76 -13.30 -13.13
N PHE A 352 19.72 -13.38 -14.05
CA PHE A 352 20.29 -12.19 -14.69
C PHE A 352 20.68 -12.47 -16.15
N GLY A 353 20.54 -11.45 -17.00
CA GLY A 353 21.06 -11.45 -18.36
C GLY A 353 22.54 -11.04 -18.41
N HIS A 354 23.28 -11.45 -19.45
CA HIS A 354 24.67 -11.04 -19.65
C HIS A 354 25.05 -10.81 -21.13
N LYS A 355 24.06 -10.66 -22.03
CA LYS A 355 24.29 -10.50 -23.48
C LYS A 355 24.79 -9.12 -23.88
N GLY A 356 24.73 -8.12 -23.00
CA GLY A 356 25.23 -6.78 -23.30
C GLY A 356 26.76 -6.69 -23.39
N GLY A 357 27.46 -7.68 -22.84
CA GLY A 357 28.92 -7.79 -22.89
C GLY A 357 29.63 -6.66 -22.12
N GLY A 358 30.94 -6.55 -22.31
CA GLY A 358 31.78 -5.51 -21.73
C GLY A 358 32.88 -5.08 -22.68
N SER A 359 33.53 -3.96 -22.37
CA SER A 359 34.70 -3.43 -23.07
C SER A 359 35.68 -2.83 -22.07
N LEU A 360 36.88 -2.42 -22.54
CA LEU A 360 37.87 -1.71 -21.72
C LEU A 360 37.30 -0.49 -20.97
N PHE A 361 36.21 0.10 -21.48
CA PHE A 361 35.59 1.31 -20.93
C PHE A 361 34.14 1.10 -20.47
N ARG A 362 33.62 -0.13 -20.51
CA ARG A 362 32.24 -0.47 -20.13
C ARG A 362 32.21 -1.80 -19.40
N GLN A 363 31.76 -1.81 -18.15
CA GLN A 363 31.59 -3.03 -17.36
C GLN A 363 30.66 -4.04 -18.05
N ASN A 364 30.82 -5.33 -17.75
CA ASN A 364 29.90 -6.37 -18.20
C ASN A 364 28.47 -6.06 -17.77
N ASN A 365 27.51 -6.18 -18.68
CA ASN A 365 26.13 -5.77 -18.46
C ASN A 365 25.15 -6.58 -19.32
N ASP A 366 23.85 -6.35 -19.12
CA ASP A 366 22.76 -6.92 -19.92
C ASP A 366 22.17 -5.93 -20.95
N ASN A 367 22.98 -4.98 -21.43
CA ASN A 367 22.63 -3.77 -22.20
C ASN A 367 22.10 -2.59 -21.37
N THR A 368 21.58 -2.85 -20.17
CA THR A 368 21.01 -1.80 -19.32
C THR A 368 21.77 -1.71 -18.00
N VAL A 369 21.77 -2.79 -17.21
CA VAL A 369 22.29 -2.88 -15.85
C VAL A 369 23.62 -3.64 -15.84
N THR A 370 24.56 -3.24 -14.99
CA THR A 370 25.84 -3.92 -14.85
C THR A 370 25.69 -5.24 -14.08
N LEU A 371 26.55 -6.22 -14.39
CA LEU A 371 26.63 -7.46 -13.62
C LEU A 371 26.98 -7.20 -12.16
N GLU A 372 27.81 -6.21 -11.88
CA GLU A 372 28.16 -5.80 -10.51
C GLU A 372 26.92 -5.44 -9.70
N SER A 373 26.01 -4.64 -10.28
CA SER A 373 24.76 -4.28 -9.63
C SER A 373 23.81 -5.47 -9.51
N MET A 374 23.64 -6.28 -10.56
CA MET A 374 22.76 -7.46 -10.51
C MET A 374 23.24 -8.55 -9.56
N LEU A 375 24.55 -8.59 -9.28
CA LEU A 375 25.21 -9.58 -8.44
C LEU A 375 25.74 -8.97 -7.14
N ASP A 376 25.06 -7.97 -6.57
CA ASP A 376 25.38 -7.48 -5.23
C ASP A 376 25.43 -8.67 -4.24
N LEU A 377 26.52 -8.78 -3.48
CA LEU A 377 26.79 -9.91 -2.60
C LEU A 377 25.71 -10.11 -1.53
N ARG A 378 25.06 -9.03 -1.07
CA ARG A 378 23.98 -9.10 -0.08
C ARG A 378 22.75 -9.79 -0.67
N ALA A 379 22.42 -9.51 -1.93
CA ALA A 379 21.33 -10.18 -2.62
C ALA A 379 21.68 -11.64 -2.93
N GLN A 380 22.91 -11.92 -3.36
CA GLN A 380 23.36 -13.30 -3.60
C GLN A 380 23.33 -14.15 -2.32
N ALA A 381 23.67 -13.57 -1.16
CA ALA A 381 23.68 -14.27 0.12
C ALA A 381 22.30 -14.78 0.56
N ASP A 382 21.23 -14.12 0.13
CA ASP A 382 19.85 -14.55 0.40
C ASP A 382 19.31 -15.53 -0.67
N ALA A 383 19.95 -15.60 -1.85
CA ALA A 383 19.47 -16.41 -2.96
C ALA A 383 19.83 -17.89 -2.78
N LEU A 384 18.85 -18.77 -2.93
CA LEU A 384 19.09 -20.23 -2.98
C LEU A 384 19.88 -20.64 -4.22
N LYS A 385 19.67 -19.91 -5.32
CA LYS A 385 20.38 -20.12 -6.58
C LYS A 385 20.44 -18.84 -7.37
N VAL A 386 21.62 -18.60 -7.93
CA VAL A 386 21.93 -17.53 -8.87
C VAL A 386 22.13 -18.16 -10.25
N THR A 387 21.50 -17.64 -11.31
CA THR A 387 21.58 -18.22 -12.66
C THR A 387 21.66 -17.13 -13.72
N GLY A 388 22.73 -17.18 -14.54
CA GLY A 388 22.91 -16.29 -15.68
C GLY A 388 22.33 -16.89 -16.95
N LEU A 389 21.75 -16.04 -17.80
CA LEU A 389 21.29 -16.40 -19.14
C LEU A 389 21.93 -15.49 -20.19
N ASN A 390 22.18 -16.03 -21.38
CA ASN A 390 22.71 -15.27 -22.52
C ASN A 390 21.63 -14.41 -23.19
N GLU A 391 20.97 -13.60 -22.38
CA GLU A 391 19.91 -12.66 -22.76
C GLU A 391 20.31 -11.25 -22.35
N ASP A 392 19.68 -10.26 -22.99
CA ASP A 392 19.76 -8.87 -22.53
C ASP A 392 18.63 -8.56 -21.53
N HIS A 393 18.60 -7.32 -21.06
CA HIS A 393 17.71 -6.86 -20.01
C HIS A 393 16.23 -7.10 -20.31
N VAL A 394 15.83 -7.08 -21.58
CA VAL A 394 14.43 -7.18 -22.01
C VAL A 394 14.12 -8.55 -22.60
N SER A 395 14.99 -9.07 -23.47
CA SER A 395 14.81 -10.37 -24.13
C SER A 395 14.66 -11.54 -23.15
N ILE A 396 15.25 -11.44 -21.96
CA ILE A 396 15.10 -12.42 -20.88
C ILE A 396 13.63 -12.67 -20.49
N LEU A 397 12.74 -11.69 -20.66
CA LEU A 397 11.30 -11.83 -20.36
C LEU A 397 10.53 -12.64 -21.41
N SER A 398 11.11 -12.82 -22.59
CA SER A 398 10.56 -13.63 -23.69
C SER A 398 11.38 -14.89 -23.99
N SER A 399 12.38 -15.19 -23.15
CA SER A 399 13.32 -16.28 -23.36
C SER A 399 12.69 -17.66 -23.04
N PRO A 400 12.72 -18.63 -23.97
CA PRO A 400 12.33 -20.01 -23.70
C PRO A 400 13.15 -20.65 -22.57
N GLU A 401 14.44 -20.34 -22.49
CA GLU A 401 15.35 -20.85 -21.45
C GLU A 401 14.96 -20.28 -20.08
N MET A 402 14.66 -18.98 -20.00
CA MET A 402 14.17 -18.36 -18.76
C MET A 402 12.84 -18.98 -18.34
N MET A 403 11.93 -19.22 -19.29
CA MET A 403 10.64 -19.88 -19.01
C MET A 403 10.82 -21.30 -18.47
N ALA A 404 11.75 -22.08 -19.03
CA ALA A 404 12.06 -23.43 -18.55
C ALA A 404 12.60 -23.39 -17.10
N GLN A 405 13.48 -22.44 -16.78
CA GLN A 405 13.96 -22.23 -15.41
C GLN A 405 12.81 -21.82 -14.48
N PHE A 406 11.96 -20.90 -14.91
CA PHE A 406 10.80 -20.43 -14.17
C PHE A 406 9.88 -21.60 -13.78
N GLN A 407 9.47 -22.42 -14.76
CA GLN A 407 8.63 -23.59 -14.53
C GLN A 407 9.30 -24.61 -13.60
N SER A 408 10.62 -24.83 -13.75
CA SER A 408 11.37 -25.71 -12.84
C SER A 408 11.40 -25.19 -11.41
N VAL A 409 11.52 -23.88 -11.20
CA VAL A 409 11.49 -23.26 -9.87
C VAL A 409 10.10 -23.39 -9.25
N LEU A 410 9.02 -23.18 -10.01
CA LEU A 410 7.65 -23.38 -9.55
C LEU A 410 7.43 -24.82 -9.07
N ALA A 411 7.77 -25.81 -9.92
CA ALA A 411 7.63 -27.22 -9.58
C ALA A 411 8.47 -27.63 -8.34
N SER A 412 9.71 -27.13 -8.26
CA SER A 412 10.60 -27.39 -7.11
C SER A 412 10.07 -26.76 -5.82
N THR A 413 9.50 -25.56 -5.91
CA THR A 413 8.88 -24.89 -4.77
C THR A 413 7.71 -25.70 -4.25
N GLU A 414 6.81 -26.14 -5.12
CA GLU A 414 5.64 -26.92 -4.77
C GLU A 414 5.96 -28.28 -4.14
N ALA A 415 6.92 -29.01 -4.72
CA ALA A 415 7.38 -30.28 -4.17
C ALA A 415 7.94 -30.15 -2.74
N ASN A 416 8.26 -28.93 -2.31
CA ASN A 416 8.76 -28.63 -0.97
C ASN A 416 7.78 -27.80 -0.11
N LEU A 417 6.58 -27.44 -0.61
CA LEU A 417 5.56 -26.75 0.18
C LEU A 417 4.96 -27.65 1.26
N GLU A 418 4.77 -28.94 0.96
CA GLU A 418 4.07 -29.89 1.85
C GLU A 418 4.87 -30.34 3.06
N LYS A 419 6.18 -30.04 3.12
CA LYS A 419 6.99 -30.29 4.32
C LYS A 419 6.59 -29.40 5.51
N THR A 420 5.66 -28.45 5.30
CA THR A 420 5.23 -27.47 6.32
C THR A 420 3.74 -27.13 6.32
N TYR A 421 2.85 -27.85 5.60
CA TYR A 421 1.41 -27.47 5.54
C TYR A 421 0.42 -28.59 5.86
N ALA A 422 -0.51 -28.28 6.78
CA ALA A 422 -1.72 -29.07 7.04
C ALA A 422 -2.87 -28.59 6.15
N ARG A 423 -3.48 -29.51 5.39
CA ARG A 423 -4.49 -29.24 4.34
C ARG A 423 -5.92 -28.98 4.83
N SER A 424 -6.17 -29.04 6.12
CA SER A 424 -7.51 -29.00 6.67
C SER A 424 -7.74 -27.66 7.37
N LYS A 425 -8.80 -26.91 7.03
CA LYS A 425 -9.10 -25.57 7.60
C LYS A 425 -10.35 -25.60 8.49
N GLY A 426 -10.44 -24.70 9.47
CA GLY A 426 -11.64 -24.43 10.26
C GLY A 426 -12.21 -23.03 9.97
N TYR A 427 -13.28 -22.65 10.66
CA TYR A 427 -14.01 -21.39 10.44
C TYR A 427 -14.44 -20.80 11.78
N VAL A 428 -14.66 -19.48 11.83
CA VAL A 428 -15.21 -18.80 12.99
C VAL A 428 -16.48 -18.07 12.57
N GLN A 429 -17.56 -18.25 13.31
CA GLN A 429 -18.74 -17.41 13.22
C GLN A 429 -18.65 -16.33 14.29
N VAL A 430 -18.59 -15.07 13.85
CA VAL A 430 -18.52 -13.90 14.72
C VAL A 430 -19.91 -13.28 14.83
N GLU A 431 -20.40 -13.18 16.06
CA GLU A 431 -21.57 -12.38 16.41
C GLU A 431 -21.10 -11.14 17.19
N HIS A 432 -21.61 -9.96 16.82
CA HIS A 432 -21.32 -8.73 17.53
C HIS A 432 -22.56 -7.87 17.74
N SER A 433 -22.54 -7.11 18.82
CA SER A 433 -23.55 -6.09 19.11
C SER A 433 -22.89 -4.84 19.69
N PHE A 434 -23.60 -3.72 19.60
CA PHE A 434 -23.14 -2.45 20.18
C PHE A 434 -23.95 -2.11 21.44
N ASP A 435 -23.26 -1.58 22.45
CA ASP A 435 -23.88 -1.06 23.66
C ASP A 435 -23.40 0.38 23.93
N PRO A 436 -24.26 1.40 23.79
CA PRO A 436 -25.68 1.32 23.44
C PRO A 436 -25.93 0.92 21.97
N PRO A 437 -27.10 0.33 21.62
CA PRO A 437 -27.38 -0.14 20.26
C PRO A 437 -27.34 0.93 19.16
N ASN A 438 -27.61 2.19 19.53
CA ASN A 438 -27.72 3.33 18.61
C ASN A 438 -26.42 4.10 18.44
N VAL A 439 -25.29 3.55 18.89
CA VAL A 439 -23.98 4.18 18.67
C VAL A 439 -23.65 4.26 17.18
N LYS A 440 -22.89 5.27 16.78
CA LYS A 440 -22.31 5.36 15.44
C LYS A 440 -21.42 4.13 15.23
N LYS A 441 -21.77 3.30 14.25
CA LYS A 441 -21.00 2.07 13.96
C LYS A 441 -19.60 2.44 13.47
N PRO A 442 -18.55 1.71 13.89
CA PRO A 442 -17.21 1.91 13.38
C PRO A 442 -17.18 1.62 11.88
N PRO A 443 -16.32 2.29 11.12
CA PRO A 443 -16.18 2.04 9.69
C PRO A 443 -15.54 0.69 9.37
N GLN A 444 -14.68 0.20 10.25
CA GLN A 444 -13.93 -1.05 10.09
C GLN A 444 -13.91 -1.85 11.39
N MET A 445 -13.89 -3.18 11.27
CA MET A 445 -13.61 -4.09 12.37
C MET A 445 -12.68 -5.22 11.91
N ALA A 446 -11.85 -5.70 12.83
CA ALA A 446 -10.96 -6.83 12.59
C ALA A 446 -11.11 -7.88 13.70
N LEU A 447 -11.30 -9.14 13.32
CA LEU A 447 -11.13 -10.28 14.21
C LEU A 447 -9.64 -10.61 14.27
N VAL A 448 -9.05 -10.53 15.44
CA VAL A 448 -7.63 -10.79 15.68
C VAL A 448 -7.48 -12.13 16.38
N LEU A 449 -6.78 -13.08 15.74
CA LEU A 449 -6.55 -14.43 16.23
C LEU A 449 -5.07 -14.60 16.59
N VAL A 450 -4.77 -14.71 17.89
CA VAL A 450 -3.42 -14.85 18.42
C VAL A 450 -3.16 -16.31 18.85
N PRO A 451 -2.26 -17.07 18.18
CA PRO A 451 -2.01 -18.47 18.52
C PRO A 451 -1.48 -18.66 19.97
N THR A 452 -2.15 -19.43 20.83
CA THR A 452 -1.83 -19.44 22.28
C THR A 452 -0.55 -20.17 22.69
N GLN A 453 0.01 -21.02 21.82
CA GLN A 453 1.10 -21.96 22.17
C GLN A 453 2.38 -21.77 21.34
N THR A 454 2.45 -20.71 20.55
CA THR A 454 3.53 -20.47 19.59
C THR A 454 3.86 -19.00 19.54
N ASP A 455 5.09 -18.64 19.16
CA ASP A 455 5.49 -17.25 18.88
C ASP A 455 5.05 -16.75 17.49
N GLU A 456 4.20 -17.52 16.81
CA GLU A 456 3.59 -17.12 15.54
C GLU A 456 2.79 -15.81 15.68
N LYS A 457 2.80 -15.02 14.59
CA LYS A 457 2.03 -13.78 14.50
C LYS A 457 0.52 -14.02 14.52
N GLU A 458 -0.18 -12.98 14.95
CA GLU A 458 -1.62 -12.94 14.87
C GLU A 458 -2.12 -12.98 13.42
N THR A 459 -3.30 -13.55 13.22
CA THR A 459 -4.05 -13.44 11.98
C THR A 459 -5.15 -12.41 12.17
N GLN A 460 -5.31 -11.49 11.22
CA GLN A 460 -6.35 -10.46 11.27
C GLN A 460 -7.33 -10.65 10.12
N LEU A 461 -8.59 -10.86 10.45
CA LEU A 461 -9.67 -11.07 9.49
C LEU A 461 -10.60 -9.88 9.48
N LYS A 462 -10.96 -9.40 8.30
CA LYS A 462 -11.89 -8.29 8.16
C LYS A 462 -13.31 -8.73 8.55
N ILE A 463 -13.99 -7.91 9.34
CA ILE A 463 -15.37 -8.13 9.79
C ILE A 463 -16.21 -6.91 9.35
N ASP A 464 -17.34 -7.15 8.69
CA ASP A 464 -18.27 -6.11 8.30
C ASP A 464 -19.02 -5.57 9.54
N PRO A 465 -18.88 -4.29 9.91
CA PRO A 465 -19.55 -3.71 11.07
C PRO A 465 -21.08 -3.69 10.97
N LEU A 466 -21.63 -3.79 9.75
CA LEU A 466 -23.06 -3.71 9.47
C LEU A 466 -23.77 -5.07 9.57
N LEU A 467 -23.02 -6.18 9.55
CA LEU A 467 -23.55 -7.54 9.66
C LEU A 467 -23.39 -8.08 11.09
N PRO A 468 -24.45 -8.10 11.93
CA PRO A 468 -24.34 -8.48 13.35
C PRO A 468 -23.90 -9.94 13.57
N LYS A 469 -24.00 -10.77 12.54
CA LYS A 469 -23.54 -12.16 12.54
C LYS A 469 -22.95 -12.48 11.17
N GLN A 470 -21.72 -12.97 11.13
CA GLN A 470 -21.04 -13.36 9.89
C GLN A 470 -20.02 -14.47 10.12
N GLU A 471 -19.82 -15.32 9.11
CA GLU A 471 -18.74 -16.31 9.11
C GLU A 471 -17.46 -15.68 8.55
N THR A 472 -16.31 -15.97 9.15
CA THR A 472 -15.01 -15.57 8.62
C THR A 472 -14.64 -16.43 7.43
N GLY A 473 -13.67 -15.98 6.62
CA GLY A 473 -13.00 -16.93 5.74
C GLY A 473 -12.17 -17.95 6.53
N ALA A 474 -11.50 -18.84 5.81
CA ALA A 474 -10.93 -20.04 6.41
C ALA A 474 -9.75 -19.75 7.35
N VAL A 475 -9.70 -20.47 8.48
CA VAL A 475 -8.71 -20.30 9.54
C VAL A 475 -7.90 -21.59 9.71
N VAL A 476 -6.58 -21.45 9.90
CA VAL A 476 -5.70 -22.59 10.17
C VAL A 476 -6.09 -23.24 11.51
N PRO A 477 -6.33 -24.56 11.59
CA PRO A 477 -6.72 -25.21 12.83
C PRO A 477 -5.60 -25.16 13.87
N LYS A 478 -5.90 -24.54 15.02
CA LYS A 478 -5.08 -24.47 16.23
C LYS A 478 -5.86 -23.72 17.32
N LYS A 479 -5.26 -23.62 18.49
CA LYS A 479 -5.79 -22.85 19.61
C LYS A 479 -5.39 -21.37 19.53
N TYR A 480 -6.38 -20.48 19.63
CA TYR A 480 -6.21 -19.03 19.54
C TYR A 480 -6.86 -18.31 20.71
N ASP A 481 -6.24 -17.21 21.13
CA ASP A 481 -6.93 -16.12 21.81
C ASP A 481 -7.50 -15.18 20.72
N ILE A 482 -8.81 -15.03 20.70
CA ILE A 482 -9.54 -14.30 19.67
C ILE A 482 -10.15 -13.02 20.26
N SER A 483 -9.91 -11.88 19.62
CA SER A 483 -10.43 -10.58 20.01
C SER A 483 -11.11 -9.91 18.81
N LEU A 484 -12.19 -9.19 19.03
CA LEU A 484 -12.77 -8.29 18.02
C LEU A 484 -12.27 -6.87 18.28
N CYS A 485 -11.65 -6.25 17.29
CA CYS A 485 -11.07 -4.92 17.38
C CYS A 485 -11.82 -3.92 16.49
N ALA A 486 -12.23 -2.80 17.08
CA ALA A 486 -12.74 -1.64 16.37
C ALA A 486 -12.21 -0.37 17.05
N LEU A 487 -11.56 0.52 16.31
CA LEU A 487 -10.96 1.72 16.89
C LEU A 487 -12.05 2.65 17.44
N GLY A 488 -11.82 3.23 18.62
CA GLY A 488 -12.83 3.99 19.36
C GLY A 488 -13.84 3.12 20.14
N PHE A 489 -13.68 1.79 20.15
CA PHE A 489 -14.53 0.88 20.92
C PHE A 489 -13.71 0.00 21.84
N LYS A 490 -14.26 -0.28 23.02
CA LYS A 490 -13.81 -1.33 23.93
C LYS A 490 -14.65 -2.58 23.67
N THR A 491 -14.01 -3.73 23.61
CA THR A 491 -14.70 -5.00 23.35
C THR A 491 -14.84 -5.81 24.63
N GLU A 492 -16.02 -6.40 24.84
CA GLU A 492 -16.35 -7.28 25.96
C GLU A 492 -16.91 -8.63 25.47
N PRO A 493 -16.30 -9.78 25.83
CA PRO A 493 -15.00 -9.88 26.49
C PRO A 493 -13.87 -9.32 25.61
N ASP A 494 -12.74 -8.94 26.20
CA ASP A 494 -11.56 -8.48 25.46
C ASP A 494 -10.94 -9.63 24.64
N LYS A 495 -11.09 -10.87 25.09
CA LYS A 495 -10.70 -12.08 24.35
C LYS A 495 -11.54 -13.31 24.68
N ILE A 496 -11.60 -14.24 23.73
CA ILE A 496 -12.16 -15.59 23.89
C ILE A 496 -11.12 -16.59 23.39
N THR A 497 -10.79 -17.60 24.19
CA THR A 497 -9.87 -18.66 23.77
C THR A 497 -10.64 -19.81 23.12
N LEU A 498 -10.35 -20.13 21.86
CA LEU A 498 -10.99 -21.22 21.10
C LEU A 498 -9.97 -22.19 20.50
N ASP A 499 -10.35 -23.45 20.35
CA ASP A 499 -9.60 -24.49 19.63
C ASP A 499 -10.27 -24.73 18.28
N ILE A 500 -9.79 -24.08 17.22
CA ILE A 500 -10.38 -24.16 15.89
C ILE A 500 -9.99 -25.48 15.26
N LYS A 501 -11.00 -26.32 14.96
CA LYS A 501 -10.80 -27.66 14.40
C LYS A 501 -11.05 -27.71 12.89
N PRO A 502 -10.43 -28.65 12.17
CA PRO A 502 -10.66 -28.76 10.74
C PRO A 502 -12.09 -29.17 10.39
N GLY A 503 -12.67 -28.50 9.40
CA GLY A 503 -14.05 -28.71 8.93
C GLY A 503 -15.12 -28.29 9.93
N LYS A 504 -14.76 -27.53 10.99
CA LYS A 504 -15.68 -27.05 12.02
C LYS A 504 -15.79 -25.52 11.98
N ILE A 505 -16.98 -25.04 12.37
CA ILE A 505 -17.27 -23.63 12.59
C ILE A 505 -17.37 -23.44 14.11
N GLU A 506 -16.49 -22.62 14.68
CA GLU A 506 -16.55 -22.25 16.08
C GLU A 506 -17.26 -20.89 16.25
N GLU A 507 -18.01 -20.69 17.32
CA GLU A 507 -18.80 -19.47 17.53
C GLU A 507 -18.13 -18.51 18.52
N THR A 508 -18.20 -17.21 18.24
CA THR A 508 -17.74 -16.14 19.14
C THR A 508 -18.80 -15.04 19.25
N LYS A 509 -18.88 -14.40 20.41
CA LYS A 509 -19.79 -13.29 20.67
C LYS A 509 -19.09 -12.15 21.39
N PHE A 510 -19.24 -10.93 20.86
CA PHE A 510 -18.62 -9.73 21.41
C PHE A 510 -19.62 -8.58 21.54
N ILE A 511 -19.41 -7.73 22.54
CA ILE A 511 -20.13 -6.46 22.72
C ILE A 511 -19.12 -5.33 22.59
N LEU A 512 -19.39 -4.37 21.70
CA LEU A 512 -18.57 -3.18 21.51
C LEU A 512 -19.20 -1.97 22.23
N LYS A 513 -18.42 -1.34 23.11
CA LYS A 513 -18.80 -0.14 23.86
C LYS A 513 -17.95 1.05 23.42
N PRO A 514 -18.54 2.23 23.14
CA PRO A 514 -17.76 3.39 22.73
C PRO A 514 -16.79 3.83 23.83
N GLN A 515 -15.56 4.16 23.44
CA GLN A 515 -14.54 4.75 24.31
C GLN A 515 -13.76 5.83 23.57
N GLY A 516 -13.32 6.88 24.26
CA GLY A 516 -12.37 7.82 23.66
C GLY A 516 -10.98 7.23 23.60
N MET A 517 -10.24 7.57 22.54
CA MET A 517 -8.92 7.05 22.26
C MET A 517 -8.04 8.15 21.67
N VAL A 518 -6.76 8.19 22.09
CA VAL A 518 -5.71 8.98 21.43
C VAL A 518 -4.57 8.03 21.12
N ALA A 519 -4.25 7.85 19.85
CA ALA A 519 -3.15 6.98 19.43
C ALA A 519 -2.44 7.57 18.21
N GLY A 520 -1.20 7.16 18.01
CA GLY A 520 -0.39 7.73 16.94
C GLY A 520 0.86 6.93 16.59
N TYR A 521 1.35 7.16 15.38
CA TYR A 521 2.67 6.76 14.93
C TYR A 521 3.60 7.97 14.95
N ILE A 522 4.84 7.80 15.40
CA ILE A 522 5.81 8.86 15.58
C ILE A 522 6.93 8.69 14.55
N VAL A 523 7.25 9.76 13.84
CA VAL A 523 8.19 9.76 12.70
C VAL A 523 9.16 10.93 12.81
N ALA A 524 10.27 10.87 12.08
CA ALA A 524 11.16 12.01 11.95
C ALA A 524 10.59 13.02 10.95
N ALA A 525 10.74 14.30 11.25
CA ALA A 525 10.53 15.35 10.26
C ALA A 525 11.57 15.22 9.13
N THR A 526 11.10 15.39 7.90
CA THR A 526 11.90 15.33 6.67
C THR A 526 12.26 16.74 6.19
N SER A 527 13.42 16.88 5.51
CA SER A 527 13.73 18.11 4.79
C SER A 527 12.75 18.28 3.62
N THR A 528 12.53 19.52 3.21
CA THR A 528 11.59 19.86 2.11
C THR A 528 11.96 19.19 0.78
N ASP A 529 13.22 18.83 0.57
CA ASP A 529 13.69 18.16 -0.65
C ASP A 529 13.34 16.67 -0.75
N ASP A 530 12.93 16.04 0.36
CA ASP A 530 12.57 14.62 0.47
C ASP A 530 11.12 14.38 0.92
N ASN A 531 10.30 15.43 0.95
CA ASN A 531 8.86 15.28 1.11
C ASN A 531 8.28 14.72 -0.19
N PHE A 532 7.89 13.46 -0.21
CA PHE A 532 7.10 12.87 -1.29
C PHE A 532 5.81 12.30 -0.69
N TRP A 533 4.76 12.21 -1.49
CA TRP A 533 3.48 11.61 -1.07
C TRP A 533 3.69 10.16 -0.64
N GLY A 534 3.02 9.70 0.42
CA GLY A 534 3.15 8.33 0.93
C GLY A 534 4.47 8.00 1.66
N PHE A 535 5.39 8.95 1.79
CA PHE A 535 6.67 8.78 2.49
C PHE A 535 6.57 9.18 3.96
N TYR A 536 7.02 8.30 4.86
CA TYR A 536 7.31 8.61 6.25
C TYR A 536 8.75 8.22 6.58
N LYS A 537 9.54 9.18 7.08
CA LYS A 537 10.88 8.88 7.57
C LYS A 537 10.80 8.32 8.98
N GLU A 538 11.21 7.06 9.16
CA GLU A 538 11.28 6.48 10.50
C GLU A 538 12.19 7.28 11.43
N LEU A 539 11.89 7.22 12.73
CA LEU A 539 12.79 7.77 13.74
C LEU A 539 14.13 7.03 13.69
N PRO A 540 15.27 7.74 13.59
CA PRO A 540 16.58 7.09 13.63
C PRO A 540 16.74 6.24 14.89
N ARG A 541 17.41 5.09 14.81
CA ARG A 541 17.63 4.19 15.96
C ARG A 541 18.27 4.84 17.20
N ARG A 542 18.98 5.96 17.01
CA ARG A 542 19.57 6.76 18.11
C ARG A 542 18.55 7.58 18.89
N VAL A 543 17.39 7.86 18.31
CA VAL A 543 16.29 8.59 18.94
C VAL A 543 15.51 7.62 19.82
N LYS A 544 15.42 7.94 21.11
CA LYS A 544 14.60 7.20 22.07
C LYS A 544 13.52 8.11 22.61
N ILE A 545 12.27 7.67 22.56
CA ILE A 545 11.16 8.35 23.23
C ILE A 545 11.37 8.19 24.74
N ARG A 546 11.39 9.30 25.47
CA ARG A 546 11.51 9.31 26.93
C ARG A 546 10.13 9.17 27.58
N GLU A 547 9.18 9.98 27.14
CA GLU A 547 7.81 9.94 27.63
C GLU A 547 6.82 10.59 26.65
N ILE A 548 5.55 10.23 26.80
CA ILE A 548 4.41 10.83 26.10
C ILE A 548 3.38 11.21 27.16
N LYS A 549 3.06 12.50 27.25
CA LYS A 549 2.10 13.06 28.20
C LYS A 549 0.80 13.40 27.49
N LEU A 550 -0.32 13.12 28.15
CA LEU A 550 -1.67 13.51 27.75
C LEU A 550 -2.33 14.27 28.91
N ALA A 551 -2.84 15.47 28.64
CA ALA A 551 -3.57 16.28 29.61
C ALA A 551 -4.84 16.90 28.98
N GLY A 552 -5.99 16.75 29.62
CA GLY A 552 -7.26 17.26 29.10
C GLY A 552 -8.47 16.68 29.85
N ALA A 553 -9.61 17.38 29.82
CA ALA A 553 -10.85 16.93 30.47
C ALA A 553 -10.69 16.46 31.94
N GLY A 554 -9.79 17.09 32.71
CA GLY A 554 -9.51 16.71 34.12
C GLY A 554 -8.65 15.46 34.29
N ILE A 555 -8.11 14.90 33.21
CA ILE A 555 -7.22 13.74 33.20
C ILE A 555 -5.80 14.19 32.86
N GLN A 556 -4.83 13.59 33.54
CA GLN A 556 -3.42 13.65 33.19
C GLN A 556 -2.83 12.25 33.23
N ARG A 557 -2.24 11.79 32.14
CA ARG A 557 -1.59 10.47 32.02
C ARG A 557 -0.24 10.59 31.33
N THR A 558 0.68 9.71 31.70
CA THR A 558 2.01 9.65 31.11
C THR A 558 2.33 8.22 30.72
N LEU A 559 2.81 8.04 29.49
CA LEU A 559 3.37 6.81 28.98
C LEU A 559 4.90 6.90 28.98
N VAL A 560 5.56 5.87 29.50
CA VAL A 560 7.02 5.74 29.49
C VAL A 560 7.36 4.42 28.80
N PRO A 561 8.18 4.43 27.74
CA PRO A 561 8.61 3.20 27.07
C PRO A 561 9.29 2.22 28.02
N ARG A 562 8.83 0.97 28.01
CA ARG A 562 9.45 -0.12 28.77
C ARG A 562 10.51 -0.79 27.91
N GLU A 563 11.70 -1.04 28.45
CA GLU A 563 12.82 -1.60 27.69
C GLU A 563 12.55 -2.98 27.04
N LYS A 564 11.57 -3.75 27.54
CA LYS A 564 11.32 -5.14 27.12
C LYS A 564 9.89 -5.42 26.62
N MET A 565 9.11 -4.40 26.25
CA MET A 565 7.77 -4.67 25.71
C MET A 565 7.89 -5.29 24.32
N GLY A 566 7.47 -6.55 24.17
CA GLY A 566 7.43 -7.21 22.86
C GLY A 566 6.21 -6.78 22.05
N ASP A 567 6.24 -7.02 20.72
CA ASP A 567 5.11 -6.68 19.84
C ASP A 567 3.81 -7.40 20.25
N ARG A 568 3.92 -8.63 20.75
CA ARG A 568 2.79 -9.42 21.26
C ARG A 568 2.20 -8.86 22.55
N ASP A 569 3.03 -8.32 23.44
CA ASP A 569 2.57 -7.65 24.67
C ASP A 569 1.86 -6.34 24.31
N ALA A 570 2.41 -5.59 23.34
CA ALA A 570 1.80 -4.38 22.82
C ALA A 570 0.44 -4.67 22.20
N LEU A 571 0.34 -5.69 21.33
CA LEU A 571 -0.93 -6.13 20.77
C LEU A 571 -1.94 -6.54 21.86
N THR A 572 -1.50 -7.33 22.85
CA THR A 572 -2.37 -7.77 23.95
C THR A 572 -2.85 -6.60 24.81
N ALA A 573 -1.99 -5.61 25.04
CA ALA A 573 -2.39 -4.37 25.73
C ALA A 573 -3.40 -3.57 24.89
N PHE A 574 -3.14 -3.43 23.59
CA PHE A 574 -4.01 -2.73 22.64
C PHE A 574 -5.41 -3.34 22.57
N LEU A 575 -5.50 -4.66 22.37
CA LEU A 575 -6.79 -5.38 22.27
C LEU A 575 -7.59 -5.33 23.58
N ALA A 576 -6.90 -5.26 24.73
CA ALA A 576 -7.51 -5.06 26.04
C ALA A 576 -7.84 -3.59 26.36
N SER A 577 -7.65 -2.65 25.42
CA SER A 577 -7.83 -1.20 25.62
C SER A 577 -7.02 -0.66 26.80
N ARG A 578 -5.75 -1.07 26.91
CA ARG A 578 -4.81 -0.59 27.93
C ARG A 578 -3.80 0.37 27.33
N ASP A 579 -3.60 1.49 28.02
CA ASP A 579 -2.62 2.51 27.69
C ASP A 579 -1.23 1.89 27.44
N LEU A 580 -0.61 2.23 26.31
CA LEU A 580 0.67 1.65 25.90
C LEU A 580 1.51 2.60 25.06
N VAL A 581 2.83 2.40 25.13
CA VAL A 581 3.80 2.92 24.17
C VAL A 581 4.77 1.80 23.83
N ASN A 582 4.94 1.54 22.54
CA ASN A 582 5.86 0.52 22.04
C ASN A 582 6.53 1.03 20.76
N LYS A 583 7.87 1.02 20.73
CA LYS A 583 8.66 1.58 19.62
C LYS A 583 8.18 3.01 19.30
N ASN A 584 7.71 3.23 18.07
CA ASN A 584 7.24 4.51 17.57
C ASN A 584 5.70 4.65 17.63
N THR A 585 5.00 3.77 18.35
CA THR A 585 3.54 3.78 18.49
C THR A 585 3.12 4.03 19.92
N PHE A 586 1.99 4.71 20.10
CA PHE A 586 1.37 4.86 21.41
C PHE A 586 -0.16 4.89 21.32
N ALA A 587 -0.82 4.57 22.42
CA ALA A 587 -2.26 4.67 22.56
C ALA A 587 -2.66 4.95 24.02
N PHE A 588 -3.62 5.86 24.19
CA PHE A 588 -4.39 6.10 25.40
C PHE A 588 -5.85 5.70 25.13
N PHE A 589 -6.47 5.02 26.08
CA PHE A 589 -7.82 4.47 25.98
C PHE A 589 -8.72 4.93 27.12
N GLY A 590 -10.03 4.73 26.98
CA GLY A 590 -11.02 5.08 27.99
C GLY A 590 -11.02 6.58 28.33
N LEU A 591 -10.78 7.43 27.33
CA LEU A 591 -10.82 8.88 27.50
C LEU A 591 -12.28 9.38 27.38
N PRO A 592 -12.74 10.27 28.28
CA PRO A 592 -13.96 11.04 28.08
C PRO A 592 -13.88 11.93 26.85
N GLU A 593 -15.05 12.34 26.33
CA GLU A 593 -15.11 13.35 25.27
C GLU A 593 -14.42 14.65 25.73
N GLY A 594 -13.61 15.23 24.85
CA GLY A 594 -12.91 16.48 25.14
C GLY A 594 -11.66 16.69 24.29
N ASP A 595 -11.02 17.83 24.52
CA ASP A 595 -9.74 18.20 23.93
C ASP A 595 -8.59 17.85 24.89
N TYR A 596 -7.52 17.29 24.33
CA TYR A 596 -6.33 16.87 25.05
C TYR A 596 -5.08 17.44 24.40
N ASP A 597 -4.16 17.94 25.24
CA ASP A 597 -2.80 18.25 24.86
C ASP A 597 -1.96 16.97 24.91
N VAL A 598 -1.30 16.65 23.80
CA VAL A 598 -0.33 15.55 23.70
C VAL A 598 1.06 16.15 23.57
N THR A 599 1.98 15.75 24.44
CA THR A 599 3.39 16.17 24.40
C THR A 599 4.30 14.94 24.31
N ILE A 600 5.23 14.95 23.36
CA ILE A 600 6.21 13.87 23.14
C ILE A 600 7.61 14.42 23.42
N GLU A 601 8.32 13.73 24.31
CA GLU A 601 9.71 13.99 24.61
C GLU A 601 10.59 12.85 24.11
N ALA A 602 11.60 13.17 23.31
CA ALA A 602 12.55 12.20 22.78
C ALA A 602 13.99 12.73 22.81
N ASP A 603 14.95 11.82 22.84
CA ASP A 603 16.38 12.14 22.79
C ASP A 603 16.78 12.66 21.41
N GLY A 604 17.57 13.75 21.38
CA GLY A 604 18.00 14.36 20.13
C GLY A 604 16.88 14.99 19.29
N CYS A 605 15.72 15.26 19.90
CA CYS A 605 14.59 15.93 19.25
C CYS A 605 14.15 17.19 20.01
N GLU A 606 13.47 18.09 19.31
CA GLU A 606 12.65 19.13 19.95
C GLU A 606 11.42 18.51 20.61
N THR A 607 10.92 19.15 21.67
CA THR A 607 9.66 18.73 22.31
C THR A 607 8.51 18.98 21.34
N PHE A 608 7.76 17.93 21.02
CA PHE A 608 6.59 18.03 20.17
C PHE A 608 5.33 18.19 21.03
N SER A 609 4.45 19.11 20.65
CA SER A 609 3.14 19.27 21.30
C SER A 609 2.04 19.51 20.25
N THR A 610 0.89 18.86 20.45
CA THR A 610 -0.31 19.07 19.62
C THR A 610 -1.59 18.91 20.43
N LYS A 611 -2.69 19.44 19.93
CA LYS A 611 -4.03 19.22 20.48
C LYS A 611 -4.75 18.14 19.68
N VAL A 612 -5.40 17.23 20.38
CA VAL A 612 -6.23 16.18 19.81
C VAL A 612 -7.60 16.18 20.47
N LYS A 613 -8.64 15.99 19.67
CA LYS A 613 -10.00 15.82 20.16
C LYS A 613 -10.32 14.34 20.23
N THR A 614 -11.06 13.95 21.26
CA THR A 614 -11.59 12.58 21.38
C THR A 614 -13.10 12.63 21.54
N THR A 615 -13.78 11.70 20.89
CA THR A 615 -15.22 11.46 21.05
C THR A 615 -15.42 9.95 21.16
N PRO A 616 -16.00 9.43 22.25
CA PRO A 616 -16.20 7.98 22.40
C PRO A 616 -16.97 7.35 21.24
N GLY A 617 -16.46 6.23 20.72
CA GLY A 617 -17.03 5.57 19.54
C GLY A 617 -16.54 6.13 18.20
N GLU A 618 -15.70 7.17 18.23
CA GLU A 618 -15.09 7.75 17.05
C GLU A 618 -13.57 7.76 17.19
N PHE A 619 -12.87 7.24 16.18
CA PHE A 619 -11.44 7.36 16.07
C PHE A 619 -11.03 7.39 14.62
N VAL A 620 -10.33 8.46 14.25
CA VAL A 620 -9.64 8.58 12.97
C VAL A 620 -8.14 8.61 13.31
N PRO A 621 -7.33 7.66 12.80
CA PRO A 621 -5.89 7.71 12.98
C PRO A 621 -5.36 9.08 12.56
N PRO A 622 -4.76 9.85 13.49
CA PRO A 622 -4.19 11.14 13.13
C PRO A 622 -3.01 10.94 12.18
N PRO A 623 -2.64 11.96 11.38
CA PRO A 623 -1.38 11.96 10.69
C PRO A 623 -0.22 11.71 11.66
N PRO A 624 0.88 11.08 11.23
CA PRO A 624 1.99 10.80 12.13
C PRO A 624 2.56 12.04 12.83
N PHE A 625 2.96 11.84 14.07
CA PHE A 625 3.55 12.85 14.94
C PHE A 625 5.01 13.04 14.52
N ARG A 626 5.31 14.15 13.84
CA ARG A 626 6.64 14.43 13.25
C ARG A 626 7.55 15.12 14.28
N LEU A 627 8.56 14.40 14.76
CA LEU A 627 9.60 14.95 15.64
C LEU A 627 10.69 15.65 14.83
N ILE A 628 11.02 16.88 15.19
CA ILE A 628 12.14 17.63 14.61
C ILE A 628 13.43 17.15 15.29
N LEU A 629 14.37 16.64 14.49
CA LEU A 629 15.68 16.19 14.96
C LEU A 629 16.59 17.42 15.20
N LYS A 630 17.35 17.41 16.30
CA LYS A 630 18.35 18.43 16.65
C LYS A 630 19.70 18.22 15.98
#